data_AF-A0A9D8LLF2-F1
#
_entry.id   AF-A0A9D8LLF2-F1
#
_cell.length_a   1.000
_cell.length_b   1.000
_cell.length_c   1.000
_cell.angle_alpha   90.00
_cell.angle_beta   90.00
_cell.angle_gamma   90.00
#
_symmetry.space_group_name_H-M   'P 1'
#
loop_
_entity.id
_entity.type
_entity.pdbx_description
1 polymer ?
#
loop_
_entity_poly.entity_id
_entity_poly.type
_entity_poly.pdbx_seq_one_letter_code
_entity_poly.pdbx_strand_id
1 'polypeptide(L)' 'MSLSVAIQMDPIERIRIAGDTGFALMLEAQARGHTLYTYTPDKLSMRDGRVTAPMRPVTV' A
#
# COMPACT_ATOMS: atom_id res chain seq x y z
N MET A 1 1.69 -5.62 -17.99
CA MET A 1 2.59 -4.53 -17.51
C MET A 1 2.59 -4.56 -16.00
N SER A 2 3.75 -4.39 -15.35
CA SER A 2 3.85 -4.30 -13.89
C SER A 2 3.71 -2.85 -13.43
N LEU A 3 2.96 -2.62 -12.37
CA LEU A 3 2.74 -1.31 -11.75
C LEU A 3 3.44 -1.26 -10.38
N SER A 4 3.80 -0.05 -9.96
CA SER A 4 4.12 0.25 -8.56
C SER A 4 2.86 0.79 -7.88
N VAL A 5 2.34 0.07 -6.89
CA VAL A 5 1.10 0.39 -6.20
C VAL A 5 1.41 0.73 -4.75
N ALA A 6 1.09 1.95 -4.33
CA ALA A 6 1.18 2.37 -2.94
C ALA A 6 -0.22 2.35 -2.31
N ILE A 7 -0.36 1.63 -1.20
CA ILE A 7 -1.61 1.53 -0.46
C ILE A 7 -1.51 2.39 0.80
N GLN A 8 -2.42 3.35 0.93
CA GLN A 8 -2.63 4.08 2.18
C GLN A 8 -3.53 3.23 3.09
N MET A 9 -3.05 2.88 4.28
CA MET A 9 -3.80 2.07 5.24
C MET A 9 -3.29 2.29 6.67
N ASP A 10 -4.05 1.79 7.64
CA ASP A 10 -3.54 1.59 9.00
C ASP A 10 -2.32 0.64 8.99
N PRO A 11 -1.49 0.61 10.05
CA PRO A 11 -0.33 -0.28 10.09
C PRO A 11 -0.68 -1.72 9.70
N ILE A 12 -0.07 -2.20 8.62
CA ILE A 12 -0.39 -3.51 8.04
C ILE A 12 -0.17 -4.65 9.04
N GLU A 13 0.72 -4.45 10.00
CA GLU A 13 1.02 -5.42 11.06
C GLU A 13 -0.18 -5.68 12.00
N ARG A 14 -1.23 -4.85 11.94
CA ARG A 14 -2.42 -4.93 12.81
C ARG A 14 -3.70 -5.31 12.08
N ILE A 15 -3.65 -5.60 10.77
CA ILE A 15 -4.85 -5.89 9.99
C ILE A 15 -5.46 -7.24 10.39
N ARG A 16 -6.79 -7.31 10.37
CA ARG A 16 -7.51 -8.59 10.44
C ARG A 16 -7.74 -9.08 9.03
N ILE A 17 -6.92 -10.01 8.57
CA ILE A 17 -6.96 -10.53 7.18
C ILE A 17 -8.37 -10.99 6.79
N ALA A 18 -9.08 -11.67 7.70
CA ALA A 18 -10.44 -12.13 7.45
C ALA A 18 -11.41 -10.95 7.27
N GLY A 19 -11.85 -10.74 6.03
CA GLY A 19 -12.78 -9.68 5.65
C GLY A 19 -12.12 -8.36 5.25
N ASP A 20 -10.78 -8.29 5.22
CA ASP A 20 -10.07 -7.10 4.77
C ASP A 20 -9.98 -7.06 3.23
N THR A 21 -10.74 -6.15 2.62
CA THR A 21 -10.75 -5.97 1.18
C THR A 21 -9.44 -5.38 0.66
N GLY A 22 -8.73 -4.58 1.46
CA GLY A 22 -7.42 -4.04 1.11
C GLY A 22 -6.39 -5.14 0.93
N PHE A 23 -6.33 -6.09 1.86
CA PHE A 23 -5.45 -7.25 1.80
C PHE A 23 -5.78 -8.15 0.60
N ALA A 24 -7.06 -8.39 0.32
CA ALA A 24 -7.49 -9.15 -0.85
C ALA A 24 -7.00 -8.51 -2.16
N LEU A 25 -7.09 -7.17 -2.28
CA LEU A 25 -6.58 -6.44 -3.44
C LEU A 25 -5.05 -6.52 -3.55
N MET A 26 -4.34 -6.53 -2.43
CA MET A 26 -2.89 -6.68 -2.42
C MET A 26 -2.47 -8.07 -2.91
N LEU A 27 -3.15 -9.14 -2.49
CA LEU A 27 -2.90 -10.49 -3.01
C LEU A 27 -3.05 -10.57 -4.53
N GLU A 28 -4.16 -10.03 -5.06
CA GLU A 28 -4.41 -9.99 -6.50
C GLU A 28 -3.38 -9.17 -7.26
N ALA A 29 -2.98 -8.03 -6.71
CA ALA A 29 -1.96 -7.18 -7.31
C ALA A 29 -0.59 -7.90 -7.35
N GLN A 30 -0.22 -8.60 -6.28
CA GLN A 30 1.02 -9.38 -6.24
C GLN A 30 0.97 -10.57 -7.22
N ALA A 31 -0.16 -11.28 -7.32
CA ALA A 31 -0.37 -12.37 -8.26
C ALA A 31 -0.22 -11.91 -9.73
N ARG A 32 -0.57 -10.65 -10.02
CA ARG A 32 -0.37 -10.02 -11.35
C ARG A 32 1.04 -9.44 -11.56
N GLY A 33 1.94 -9.62 -10.60
CA GLY A 33 3.34 -9.19 -10.65
C GLY A 33 3.54 -7.69 -10.40
N HIS A 34 2.65 -7.03 -9.67
CA HIS A 34 2.81 -5.64 -9.26
C HIS A 34 3.72 -5.52 -8.03
N THR A 35 4.47 -4.42 -7.93
CA THR A 35 5.27 -4.09 -6.73
C THR A 35 4.40 -3.29 -5.77
N LEU A 36 4.36 -3.70 -4.51
CA LEU A 36 3.50 -3.10 -3.51
C LEU A 36 4.29 -2.32 -2.47
N TYR A 37 3.68 -1.23 -2.03
CA TYR A 37 4.16 -0.40 -0.92
C TYR A 37 3.01 -0.05 0.00
N THR A 38 3.30 0.18 1.29
CA THR A 38 2.33 0.71 2.25
C THR A 38 2.83 1.99 2.90
N TYR A 39 1.90 2.84 3.30
CA TYR A 39 2.16 3.98 4.17
C TYR A 39 0.90 4.31 4.98
N THR A 40 1.09 4.92 6.14
CA THR A 40 -0.01 5.37 6.99
C THR A 40 -0.43 6.80 6.63
N PRO A 41 -1.69 7.21 6.89
CA PRO A 41 -2.17 8.55 6.54
C PRO A 41 -1.32 9.70 7.09
N ASP A 42 -0.75 9.55 8.29
CA ASP A 42 0.13 10.55 8.92
C ASP A 42 1.47 10.75 8.19
N LYS A 43 1.81 9.88 7.24
CA LYS A 43 3.01 10.01 6.40
C LYS A 43 2.75 10.77 5.09
N LEU A 44 1.49 11.07 4.77
CA LEU A 44 1.15 11.82 3.57
C LEU A 44 1.48 13.30 3.74
N SER A 45 2.17 13.89 2.76
CA SER A 45 2.51 15.31 2.74
C SER A 45 2.38 15.89 1.35
N MET A 46 2.14 17.20 1.27
CA MET A 46 2.18 17.96 0.02
C MET A 46 3.44 18.82 0.02
N ARG A 47 4.30 18.64 -0.99
CA ARG A 47 5.53 19.40 -1.16
C ARG A 47 5.59 19.94 -2.57
N ASP A 48 5.65 21.26 -2.72
CA ASP A 48 5.76 21.95 -4.02
C ASP A 48 4.68 21.50 -5.03
N GLY A 49 3.44 21.35 -4.55
CA GLY A 49 2.31 20.88 -5.37
C GLY A 49 2.32 19.39 -5.72
N ARG A 50 3.21 18.60 -5.12
CA ARG A 50 3.26 17.14 -5.27
C ARG A 50 2.92 16.43 -3.98
N VAL A 51 2.05 15.42 -4.09
CA VAL A 51 1.75 14.49 -3.00
C VAL A 51 2.95 13.54 -2.84
N THR A 52 3.51 13.48 -1.63
CA THR A 52 4.67 12.64 -1.30
C THR A 52 4.47 11.94 0.04
N ALA A 53 4.95 10.70 0.15
CA ALA A 53 4.94 9.94 1.40
C ALA A 53 6.15 9.00 1.45
N PRO A 54 6.85 8.88 2.60
CA PRO A 54 7.76 7.77 2.81
C PRO A 54 6.95 6.47 2.89
N MET A 55 7.24 5.55 1.98
CA MET A 55 6.52 4.27 1.85
C MET A 55 7.44 3.09 2.15
N ARG A 56 6.87 2.01 2.68
CA ARG A 56 7.57 0.76 2.99
C ARG A 56 7.23 -0.28 1.94
N PRO A 57 8.21 -1.01 1.36
CA PRO A 57 7.90 -2.14 0.49
C PRO A 57 7.17 -3.22 1.29
N VAL A 58 6.27 -3.93 0.63
CA VAL A 58 5.48 -4.99 1.25
C VAL A 58 5.30 -6.18 0.32
N THR A 59 5.21 -7.36 0.92
CA THR A 59 4.87 -8.64 0.27
C THR A 59 3.81 -9.29 1.15
N VAL A 60 2.77 -9.83 0.54
CA VAL A 60 1.61 -10.42 1.23
C VAL A 60 1.32 -11.85 0.79
#